data_AF-A0A484B2K8-F1
#
_entry.id   AF-A0A484B2K8-F1
#
_cell.length_a   1.000
_cell.length_b   1.000
_cell.length_c   1.000
_cell.angle_alpha   90.00
_cell.angle_beta   90.00
_cell.angle_gamma   90.00
#
_symmetry.space_group_name_H-M   'P 1'
#
loop_
_entity.id
_entity.type
_entity.pdbx_description
1 polymer ?
#
loop_
_entity_poly.entity_id
_entity_poly.type
_entity_poly.pdbx_seq_one_letter_code
_entity_poly.pdbx_strand_id
1 'polypeptide(L)'
;MMMMLQRTCLTMLLLTLLALAQADDQKEEDTTMSLSEVVEMVEPFGNGCEPKPERSHIEEMVLNREEASHESKCFRRCMLKQFEIMGEGQMQFDETKTVDMMNMMFPEKEADSKTIAAKCNQIANGITDECEVCHAISMCMLREMRAASYKIPEVKE
;
A
#
# COMPACT_ATOMS: atom_id res chain seq x y z
N MET A 1 64.29 -0.75 -0.62
CA MET A 1 63.24 0.25 -0.95
C MET A 1 62.06 -0.32 -1.74
N MET A 2 62.24 -1.36 -2.57
CA MET A 2 61.16 -1.95 -3.41
C MET A 2 60.10 -2.74 -2.62
N MET A 3 60.47 -3.40 -1.51
CA MET A 3 59.54 -4.18 -0.66
C MET A 3 58.57 -3.31 0.17
N MET A 4 58.89 -2.04 0.42
CA MET A 4 58.00 -1.13 1.15
C MET A 4 56.86 -0.62 0.26
N LEU A 5 57.14 -0.37 -1.02
CA LEU A 5 56.16 0.13 -1.99
C LEU A 5 55.07 -0.91 -2.30
N GLN A 6 55.45 -2.20 -2.35
CA GLN A 6 54.53 -3.30 -2.61
C GLN A 6 53.59 -3.59 -1.41
N ARG A 7 54.09 -3.41 -0.18
CA ARG A 7 53.30 -3.53 1.05
C ARG A 7 52.30 -2.39 1.20
N THR A 8 52.69 -1.15 0.87
CA THR A 8 51.81 0.03 0.94
C THR A 8 50.70 0.00 -0.11
N CYS A 9 50.96 -0.54 -1.31
CA CYS A 9 49.94 -0.71 -2.35
C CYS A 9 48.90 -1.77 -1.97
N LEU A 10 49.33 -2.89 -1.39
CA LEU A 10 48.41 -3.97 -0.98
C LEU A 10 47.48 -3.52 0.16
N THR A 11 48.00 -2.74 1.12
CA THR A 11 47.20 -2.20 2.23
C THR A 11 46.21 -1.14 1.76
N MET A 12 46.57 -0.31 0.78
CA MET A 12 45.65 0.66 0.17
C MET A 12 44.50 -0.02 -0.57
N LEU A 13 44.79 -1.08 -1.35
CA LEU A 13 43.79 -1.86 -2.07
C LEU A 13 42.82 -2.60 -1.13
N LEU A 14 43.32 -3.14 -0.01
CA LEU A 14 42.49 -3.79 1.02
C LEU A 14 41.55 -2.81 1.74
N LEU A 15 42.00 -1.58 2.02
CA LEU A 15 41.16 -0.55 2.63
C LEU A 15 40.04 -0.06 1.68
N THR A 16 40.30 0.02 0.37
CA THR A 16 39.26 0.38 -0.61
C THR A 16 38.22 -0.73 -0.80
N LEU A 17 38.62 -2.00 -0.70
CA LEU A 17 37.69 -3.14 -0.79
C LEU A 17 36.77 -3.22 0.44
N LEU A 18 37.28 -2.87 1.62
CA LEU A 18 36.47 -2.76 2.85
C LEU A 18 35.47 -1.60 2.79
N ALA A 19 35.84 -0.47 2.17
CA ALA A 19 34.93 0.66 1.98
C ALA A 19 33.78 0.36 1.01
N LEU A 20 34.02 -0.46 -0.03
CA LEU A 20 32.97 -0.90 -0.96
C LEU A 20 32.04 -1.98 -0.38
N ALA A 21 32.51 -2.74 0.62
CA ALA A 21 31.68 -3.71 1.33
C ALA A 21 30.70 -3.07 2.33
N GLN A 22 30.86 -1.78 2.66
CA GLN A 22 30.00 -1.06 3.62
C GLN A 22 28.99 -0.12 2.96
N ALA A 23 28.84 -0.16 1.64
CA ALA A 23 27.94 0.74 0.90
C ALA A 23 26.54 0.17 0.59
N ASP A 24 26.22 -1.05 1.05
CA ASP A 24 24.93 -1.72 0.75
C ASP A 24 24.05 -1.97 1.99
N ASP A 25 24.36 -1.34 3.13
CA ASP A 25 23.53 -1.36 4.33
C ASP A 25 22.76 -0.02 4.46
N GLN A 26 22.02 0.36 3.43
CA GLN A 26 20.76 1.07 3.68
C GLN A 26 19.83 0.04 4.30
N LYS A 27 19.86 -0.06 5.64
CA LYS A 27 18.78 -0.69 6.39
C LYS A 27 17.47 -0.07 5.89
N GLU A 28 16.74 -0.84 5.10
CA GLU A 28 15.34 -0.56 4.81
C GLU A 28 14.68 -0.45 6.18
N GLU A 29 14.31 0.77 6.55
CA GLU A 29 13.49 1.03 7.72
C GLU A 29 12.14 0.38 7.43
N ASP A 30 11.96 -0.87 7.87
CA ASP A 30 10.66 -1.53 7.97
C ASP A 30 9.72 -0.55 8.67
N THR A 31 8.94 0.18 7.87
CA THR A 31 8.14 1.31 8.31
C THR A 31 6.85 0.77 8.92
N THR A 32 6.99 -0.01 9.99
CA THR A 32 5.84 -0.59 10.69
C THR A 32 5.25 0.48 11.59
N MET A 33 4.02 0.89 11.28
CA MET A 33 3.24 1.81 12.11
C MET A 33 2.32 1.01 13.03
N SER A 34 2.04 1.54 14.23
CA SER A 34 1.03 0.94 15.10
C SER A 34 -0.37 1.18 14.53
N LEU A 35 -1.31 0.26 14.80
CA LEU A 35 -2.71 0.42 14.42
C LEU A 35 -3.29 1.74 14.92
N SER A 36 -2.99 2.13 16.16
CA SER A 36 -3.47 3.40 16.73
C SER A 36 -3.01 4.61 15.94
N GLU A 37 -1.75 4.66 15.51
CA GLU A 37 -1.21 5.78 14.73
C GLU A 37 -1.90 5.87 13.36
N VAL A 38 -2.09 4.73 12.68
CA VAL A 38 -2.76 4.71 11.37
C VAL A 38 -4.23 5.09 11.49
N VAL A 39 -4.92 4.60 12.54
CA VAL A 39 -6.32 4.97 12.80
C VAL A 39 -6.44 6.47 13.07
N GLU A 40 -5.55 7.06 13.86
CA GLU A 40 -5.55 8.51 14.12
C GLU A 40 -5.32 9.35 12.86
N MET A 41 -4.52 8.86 11.90
CA MET A 41 -4.35 9.52 10.60
C MET A 41 -5.59 9.39 9.71
N VAL A 42 -6.32 8.29 9.80
CA VAL A 42 -7.49 7.99 8.95
C VAL A 42 -8.79 8.62 9.51
N GLU A 43 -8.91 8.73 10.83
CA GLU A 43 -10.12 9.21 11.53
C GLU A 43 -10.63 10.58 11.04
N PRO A 44 -9.79 11.58 10.73
CA PRO A 44 -10.24 12.86 10.18
C PRO A 44 -11.04 12.73 8.89
N PHE A 45 -10.72 11.76 8.02
CA PHE A 45 -11.45 11.54 6.76
C PHE A 45 -12.84 10.94 7.00
N GLY A 46 -13.04 10.26 8.14
CA GLY A 46 -14.36 9.79 8.57
C GLY A 46 -15.37 10.92 8.84
N ASN A 47 -14.90 12.16 9.10
CA ASN A 47 -15.80 13.30 9.27
C ASN A 47 -16.55 13.69 7.98
N GLY A 48 -16.04 13.27 6.80
CA GLY A 48 -16.72 13.44 5.50
C GLY A 48 -17.72 12.34 5.17
N CYS A 49 -17.91 11.36 6.06
CA CYS A 49 -18.80 10.22 5.86
C CYS A 49 -20.10 10.38 6.66
N GLU A 50 -21.19 9.86 6.11
CA GLU A 50 -22.49 9.78 6.77
C GLU A 50 -23.01 8.32 6.71
N PRO A 51 -23.21 7.66 7.86
CA PRO A 51 -22.86 8.13 9.20
C PRO A 51 -21.34 8.23 9.39
N LYS A 52 -20.90 9.06 10.35
CA LYS A 52 -19.50 9.06 10.79
C LYS A 52 -19.15 7.66 11.34
N PRO A 53 -18.07 7.02 10.88
CA PRO A 53 -17.71 5.68 11.33
C PRO A 53 -17.29 5.69 12.80
N GLU A 54 -17.66 4.62 13.51
CA GLU A 54 -17.04 4.32 14.81
C GLU A 54 -15.58 3.90 14.63
N ARG A 55 -14.77 4.11 15.66
CA ARG A 55 -13.33 3.80 15.61
C ARG A 55 -13.04 2.34 15.28
N SER A 56 -13.84 1.41 15.80
CA SER A 56 -13.76 -0.02 15.50
C SER A 56 -13.87 -0.30 14.00
N HIS A 57 -14.75 0.40 13.28
CA HIS A 57 -14.91 0.24 11.83
C HIS A 57 -13.71 0.80 11.04
N ILE A 58 -13.07 1.85 11.56
CA ILE A 58 -11.82 2.38 11.01
C ILE A 58 -10.70 1.34 11.20
N GLU A 59 -10.60 0.72 12.38
CA GLU A 59 -9.63 -0.33 12.67
C GLU A 59 -9.79 -1.52 11.72
N GLU A 60 -11.01 -2.02 11.51
CA GLU A 60 -11.25 -3.12 10.57
C GLU A 60 -10.83 -2.78 9.13
N MET A 61 -11.09 -1.54 8.70
CA MET A 61 -10.70 -1.07 7.38
C MET A 61 -9.17 -0.97 7.25
N VAL A 62 -8.48 -0.37 8.23
CA VAL A 62 -7.02 -0.21 8.26
C VAL A 62 -6.32 -1.57 8.26
N LEU A 63 -6.83 -2.53 9.04
CA LEU A 63 -6.32 -3.90 9.08
C LEU A 63 -6.66 -4.71 7.81
N ASN A 64 -7.48 -4.15 6.91
CA ASN A 64 -7.95 -4.83 5.71
C ASN A 64 -8.57 -6.20 6.01
N ARG A 65 -9.47 -6.26 7.01
CA ARG A 65 -10.17 -7.51 7.35
C ARG A 65 -11.02 -7.98 6.16
N GLU A 66 -10.80 -9.23 5.73
CA GLU A 66 -11.55 -9.82 4.60
C GLU A 66 -13.05 -9.90 4.94
N GLU A 67 -13.37 -10.36 6.15
CA GLU A 67 -14.73 -10.46 6.69
C GLU A 67 -15.04 -9.28 7.63
N ALA A 68 -14.93 -8.06 7.11
CA ALA A 68 -15.27 -6.85 7.88
C ALA A 68 -16.79 -6.67 8.05
N SER A 69 -17.20 -5.85 9.03
CA SER A 69 -18.61 -5.45 9.17
C SER A 69 -19.09 -4.64 7.96
N HIS A 70 -20.41 -4.61 7.72
CA HIS A 70 -20.98 -3.84 6.61
C HIS A 70 -20.65 -2.34 6.74
N GLU A 71 -20.65 -1.82 7.96
CA GLU A 71 -20.28 -0.44 8.28
C GLU A 71 -18.82 -0.13 7.92
N SER A 72 -17.89 -1.04 8.23
CA SER A 72 -16.47 -0.92 7.85
C SER A 72 -16.29 -0.92 6.32
N LYS A 73 -17.06 -1.76 5.61
CA LYS A 73 -17.07 -1.78 4.14
C LYS A 73 -17.65 -0.49 3.55
N CYS A 74 -18.71 0.04 4.16
CA CYS A 74 -19.29 1.31 3.73
C CYS A 74 -18.39 2.50 4.04
N PHE A 75 -17.62 2.45 5.12
CA PHE A 75 -16.57 3.46 5.35
C PHE A 75 -15.52 3.42 4.24
N ARG A 76 -15.06 2.24 3.82
CA ARG A 76 -14.17 2.10 2.65
C ARG A 76 -14.78 2.71 1.39
N ARG A 77 -16.06 2.44 1.11
CA ARG A 77 -16.79 3.05 -0.02
C ARG A 77 -16.85 4.58 0.10
N CYS A 78 -17.08 5.11 1.29
CA CYS A 78 -17.04 6.56 1.53
C CYS A 78 -15.66 7.15 1.20
N MET A 79 -14.58 6.53 1.68
CA MET A 79 -13.21 6.96 1.39
C MET A 79 -12.92 6.96 -0.12
N LEU A 80 -13.27 5.87 -0.80
CA LEU A 80 -13.09 5.75 -2.26
C LEU A 80 -13.91 6.79 -3.04
N LYS A 81 -15.10 7.16 -2.54
CA LYS A 81 -15.89 8.27 -3.10
C LYS A 81 -15.20 9.62 -2.88
N GLN A 82 -14.67 9.87 -1.68
CA GLN A 82 -13.96 11.13 -1.37
C GLN A 82 -12.71 11.34 -2.23
N PHE A 83 -11.96 10.27 -2.52
CA PHE A 83 -10.82 10.29 -3.44
C PHE A 83 -11.23 10.13 -4.92
N GLU A 84 -12.53 10.12 -5.20
CA GLU A 84 -13.12 9.98 -6.53
C GLU A 84 -12.68 8.72 -7.30
N ILE A 85 -12.25 7.68 -6.57
CA ILE A 85 -11.89 6.37 -7.13
C ILE A 85 -13.13 5.59 -7.52
N MET A 86 -14.21 5.67 -6.73
CA MET A 86 -15.50 5.09 -7.10
C MET A 86 -16.59 6.15 -6.93
N GLY A 87 -17.10 6.64 -8.06
CA GLY A 87 -18.16 7.64 -8.09
C GLY A 87 -19.48 7.12 -7.54
N GLU A 88 -20.40 8.03 -7.25
CA GLU A 88 -21.76 7.70 -6.81
C GLU A 88 -22.51 6.89 -7.88
N GLY A 89 -23.14 5.79 -7.48
CA GLY A 89 -23.86 4.90 -8.40
C GLY A 89 -22.97 4.04 -9.29
N GLN A 90 -21.64 4.11 -9.16
CA GLN A 90 -20.71 3.28 -9.92
C GLN A 90 -20.50 1.95 -9.22
N MET A 91 -20.23 0.89 -9.99
CA MET A 91 -19.95 -0.47 -9.49
C MET A 91 -18.53 -0.94 -9.83
N GLN A 92 -17.69 0.00 -10.26
CA GLN A 92 -16.30 -0.22 -10.65
C GLN A 92 -15.48 1.00 -10.23
N PHE A 93 -14.18 0.78 -9.98
CA PHE A 93 -13.27 1.90 -9.76
C PHE A 93 -12.93 2.57 -11.09
N ASP A 94 -12.73 3.87 -11.06
CA ASP A 94 -12.08 4.62 -12.13
C ASP A 94 -10.66 4.08 -12.29
N GLU A 95 -10.44 3.31 -13.36
CA GLU A 95 -9.17 2.63 -13.61
C GLU A 95 -8.01 3.62 -13.73
N THR A 96 -8.23 4.79 -14.33
CA THR A 96 -7.17 5.79 -14.53
C THR A 96 -6.74 6.35 -13.18
N LYS A 97 -7.70 6.83 -12.37
CA LYS A 97 -7.39 7.37 -11.04
C LYS A 97 -6.82 6.32 -10.10
N THR A 98 -7.29 5.08 -10.21
CA THR A 98 -6.77 3.95 -9.43
C THR A 98 -5.30 3.71 -9.74
N VAL A 99 -4.95 3.63 -11.03
CA VAL A 99 -3.56 3.43 -11.47
C VAL A 99 -2.68 4.62 -11.09
N ASP A 100 -3.16 5.85 -11.27
CA ASP A 100 -2.43 7.06 -10.87
C ASP A 100 -2.13 7.06 -9.37
N MET A 101 -3.12 6.72 -8.53
CA MET A 101 -2.94 6.64 -7.08
C MET A 101 -1.95 5.53 -6.69
N MET A 102 -2.03 4.35 -7.32
CA MET A 102 -1.07 3.27 -7.09
C MET A 102 0.35 3.68 -7.48
N ASN A 103 0.52 4.35 -8.62
CA ASN A 103 1.84 4.75 -9.12
C ASN A 103 2.44 5.94 -8.36
N MET A 104 1.59 6.77 -7.74
CA MET A 104 2.07 7.81 -6.82
C MET A 104 2.72 7.21 -5.58
N MET A 105 2.21 6.06 -5.10
CA MET A 105 2.76 5.36 -3.94
C MET A 105 3.87 4.37 -4.31
N PHE A 106 3.78 3.75 -5.49
CA PHE A 106 4.66 2.67 -5.96
C PHE A 106 5.08 2.93 -7.43
N PRO A 107 5.90 3.96 -7.69
CA PRO A 107 6.25 4.39 -9.05
C PRO A 107 6.98 3.31 -9.87
N GLU A 108 7.64 2.36 -9.22
CA GLU A 108 8.34 1.24 -9.84
C GLU A 108 7.43 0.10 -10.32
N LYS A 109 6.11 0.19 -10.03
CA LYS A 109 5.14 -0.87 -10.30
C LYS A 109 4.10 -0.53 -11.38
N GLU A 110 4.34 0.48 -12.22
CA GLU A 110 3.35 0.99 -13.19
C GLU A 110 2.69 -0.09 -14.06
N ALA A 111 3.47 -1.02 -14.61
CA ALA A 111 2.95 -2.10 -15.45
C ALA A 111 2.04 -3.07 -14.67
N ASP A 112 2.41 -3.38 -13.42
CA ASP A 112 1.63 -4.24 -12.54
C ASP A 112 0.34 -3.51 -12.11
N SER A 113 0.43 -2.22 -11.77
CA SER A 113 -0.72 -1.41 -11.30
C SER A 113 -1.87 -1.44 -12.29
N LYS A 114 -1.58 -1.26 -13.58
CA LYS A 114 -2.60 -1.32 -14.64
C LYS A 114 -3.25 -2.70 -14.74
N THR A 115 -2.44 -3.75 -14.69
CA THR A 115 -2.93 -5.13 -14.78
C THR A 115 -3.81 -5.49 -13.58
N ILE A 116 -3.40 -5.07 -12.38
CA ILE A 116 -4.12 -5.31 -11.13
C ILE A 116 -5.46 -4.58 -11.13
N ALA A 117 -5.48 -3.28 -11.46
CA ALA A 117 -6.69 -2.48 -11.49
C ALA A 117 -7.74 -3.08 -12.47
N ALA A 118 -7.32 -3.39 -13.69
CA ALA A 118 -8.20 -4.00 -14.70
C ALA A 118 -8.74 -5.37 -14.25
N LYS A 119 -7.89 -6.22 -13.65
CA LYS A 119 -8.28 -7.53 -13.14
C LYS A 119 -9.30 -7.41 -12.01
N CYS A 120 -9.04 -6.58 -11.01
CA CYS A 120 -9.86 -6.51 -9.81
C CYS A 120 -11.19 -5.80 -10.03
N ASN A 121 -11.28 -4.87 -10.98
CA ASN A 121 -12.55 -4.22 -11.35
C ASN A 121 -13.61 -5.18 -11.92
N GLN A 122 -13.26 -6.43 -12.24
CA GLN A 122 -14.17 -7.42 -12.82
C GLN A 122 -14.71 -8.43 -11.79
N ILE A 123 -14.24 -8.41 -10.55
CA ILE A 123 -14.57 -9.49 -9.58
C ILE A 123 -15.96 -9.35 -8.99
N ALA A 124 -16.50 -8.12 -8.95
CA ALA A 124 -17.72 -7.80 -8.23
C ALA A 124 -18.99 -7.99 -9.08
N ASN A 125 -18.89 -8.75 -10.17
CA ASN A 125 -20.01 -9.04 -11.06
C ASN A 125 -21.15 -9.74 -10.31
N GLY A 126 -22.33 -9.11 -10.28
CA GLY A 126 -23.53 -9.63 -9.62
C GLY A 126 -23.72 -9.19 -8.17
N ILE A 127 -22.78 -8.44 -7.59
CA ILE A 127 -22.98 -7.74 -6.31
C ILE A 127 -23.74 -6.44 -6.60
N THR A 128 -24.77 -6.13 -5.81
CA THR A 128 -25.60 -4.92 -5.99
C THR A 128 -25.35 -3.84 -4.94
N ASP A 129 -24.72 -4.20 -3.82
CA ASP A 129 -24.35 -3.28 -2.75
C ASP A 129 -23.00 -2.63 -3.05
N GLU A 130 -22.95 -1.29 -3.15
CA GLU A 130 -21.73 -0.55 -3.46
C GLU A 130 -20.63 -0.72 -2.40
N CYS A 131 -20.98 -0.90 -1.13
CA CYS A 131 -20.03 -1.16 -0.05
C CYS A 131 -19.37 -2.53 -0.23
N GLU A 132 -20.17 -3.55 -0.56
CA GLU A 132 -19.67 -4.90 -0.85
C GLU A 132 -18.80 -4.93 -2.12
N VAL A 133 -19.19 -4.20 -3.17
CA VAL A 133 -18.37 -4.03 -4.38
C VAL A 133 -17.01 -3.40 -4.05
N CYS A 134 -17.01 -2.25 -3.36
CA CYS A 134 -15.79 -1.55 -2.98
C CYS A 134 -14.84 -2.44 -2.19
N HIS A 135 -15.40 -3.17 -1.23
CA HIS A 135 -14.63 -4.07 -0.38
C HIS A 135 -14.04 -5.22 -1.19
N ALA A 136 -14.85 -5.89 -2.01
CA ALA A 136 -14.39 -6.98 -2.85
C ALA A 136 -13.23 -6.55 -3.77
N ILE A 137 -13.41 -5.46 -4.52
CA ILE A 137 -12.38 -4.93 -5.43
C ILE A 137 -11.10 -4.58 -4.64
N SER A 138 -11.23 -3.89 -3.50
CA SER A 138 -10.07 -3.51 -2.68
C SER A 138 -9.31 -4.71 -2.11
N MET A 139 -10.02 -5.75 -1.66
CA MET A 139 -9.38 -6.97 -1.16
C MET A 139 -8.70 -7.75 -2.27
N CYS A 140 -9.27 -7.78 -3.48
CA CYS A 140 -8.56 -8.30 -4.66
C CYS A 140 -7.28 -7.53 -4.92
N MET A 141 -7.35 -6.19 -4.97
CA MET A 141 -6.18 -5.36 -5.25
C MET A 141 -5.07 -5.61 -4.22
N LEU A 142 -5.41 -5.66 -2.93
CA LEU A 142 -4.44 -5.95 -1.87
C LEU A 142 -3.76 -7.32 -2.06
N ARG A 143 -4.52 -8.37 -2.38
CA ARG A 143 -3.96 -9.70 -2.65
C ARG A 143 -3.03 -9.71 -3.86
N GLU A 144 -3.44 -9.07 -4.94
CA GLU A 144 -2.65 -9.00 -6.17
C GLU A 144 -1.40 -8.14 -6.01
N MET A 145 -1.47 -7.01 -5.30
CA MET A 145 -0.32 -6.18 -4.97
C MET A 145 0.69 -6.95 -4.09
N ARG A 146 0.21 -7.73 -3.11
CA ARG A 146 1.08 -8.63 -2.33
C ARG A 146 1.74 -9.68 -3.21
N ALA A 147 0.98 -10.31 -4.11
CA ALA A 147 1.52 -11.29 -5.06
C ALA A 147 2.55 -10.67 -6.02
N ALA A 148 2.35 -9.41 -6.41
CA ALA A 148 3.28 -8.62 -7.22
C ALA A 148 4.41 -7.97 -6.40
N SER A 149 4.56 -8.33 -5.11
CA SER A 149 5.63 -7.85 -4.23
C SER A 149 5.71 -6.32 -4.13
N TYR A 150 4.56 -5.66 -3.98
CA TYR A 150 4.50 -4.26 -3.56
C TYR A 150 4.98 -4.15 -2.11
N LYS A 151 5.72 -3.09 -1.79
CA LYS A 151 6.18 -2.80 -0.41
C LYS A 151 5.07 -2.15 0.41
N ILE A 152 4.02 -2.91 0.69
CA ILE A 152 2.86 -2.43 1.46
C ILE A 152 3.25 -2.40 2.95
N PRO A 153 3.17 -1.26 3.65
CA PRO A 153 3.49 -1.19 5.08
C PRO A 153 2.63 -2.16 5.91
N GLU A 154 3.25 -2.87 6.84
CA GLU A 154 2.54 -3.69 7.81
C GLU A 154 2.04 -2.83 8.98
N VAL A 155 0.78 -3.00 9.34
CA VAL A 155 0.18 -2.40 10.54
C VAL A 155 0.19 -3.44 11.65
N LYS A 156 0.84 -3.13 12.77
CA LYS A 156 0.86 -4.01 13.95
C LYS A 156 -0.28 -3.64 14.89
N GLU A 157 -1.03 -4.66 15.33
CA GLU A 157 -2.03 -4.56 16.41
C GLU A 157 -1.38 -4.23 17.76
#